data_AF-A0A2V8I8P8-F1
#
_entry.id   AF-A0A2V8I8P8-F1
#
_cell.length_a   1.000
_cell.length_b   1.000
_cell.length_c   1.000
_cell.angle_alpha   90.00
_cell.angle_beta   90.00
_cell.angle_gamma   90.00
#
_symmetry.space_group_name_H-M   'P 1'
#
loop_
_entity.id
_entity.type
_entity.pdbx_description
1 polymer ?
#
loop_
_entity_poly.entity_id
_entity_poly.type
_entity_poly.pdbx_seq_one_letter_code
_entity_poly.pdbx_strand_id
1 'polypeptide(L)'
;MTVQPPSKKRIAKAAVAALIIAAALLVTAVLPAEYGIDPLGTAKLLRLTDLAKTPRSPTGPLHLVPNRSRTTRRPPLFPYWNPRLTGVRPP
;
A
#
# COMPACT_ATOMS: atom_id res chain seq x y z
N MET A 1 2.15 21.44 53.68
CA MET A 1 2.51 20.15 53.06
C MET A 1 3.87 20.33 52.39
N THR A 2 4.96 19.81 52.97
CA THR A 2 6.31 20.01 52.42
C THR A 2 6.70 18.82 51.54
N VAL A 3 7.10 19.09 50.31
CA VAL A 3 7.53 18.06 49.34
C VAL A 3 9.01 17.78 49.56
N GLN A 4 9.34 16.56 50.00
CA GLN A 4 10.73 16.11 50.15
C GLN A 4 11.35 15.76 48.79
N PRO A 5 12.55 16.26 48.45
CA PRO A 5 13.16 16.01 47.17
C PRO A 5 13.60 14.54 47.03
N PRO A 6 13.51 13.96 45.82
CA PRO A 6 13.93 12.59 45.60
C PRO A 6 15.44 12.41 45.81
N SER A 7 15.83 11.31 46.46
CA SER A 7 17.24 10.95 46.65
C SER A 7 17.97 10.80 45.31
N LYS A 8 19.23 11.26 45.24
CA LYS A 8 20.09 11.16 44.05
C LYS A 8 20.17 9.74 43.47
N LYS A 9 20.18 8.72 44.35
CA LYS A 9 20.18 7.30 43.94
C LYS A 9 18.91 6.91 43.17
N ARG A 10 17.75 7.45 43.56
CA ARG A 10 16.48 7.19 42.86
C ARG A 10 16.48 7.82 41.47
N ILE A 11 16.97 9.07 41.36
CA ILE A 11 17.11 9.75 40.07
C ILE A 11 18.03 8.95 39.14
N ALA A 12 19.21 8.55 39.62
CA ALA A 12 20.16 7.77 38.82
C ALA A 12 19.56 6.45 38.33
N LYS A 13 18.86 5.71 39.20
CA LYS A 13 18.20 4.47 38.82
C LYS A 13 17.12 4.70 37.75
N ALA A 14 16.31 5.75 37.91
CA ALA A 14 15.28 6.10 36.94
C ALA A 14 15.87 6.52 35.59
N ALA A 15 16.96 7.30 35.59
CA ALA A 15 17.64 7.72 34.38
C ALA A 15 18.23 6.53 33.60
N VAL A 16 18.87 5.58 34.30
CA VAL A 16 19.39 4.35 33.67
C VAL A 16 18.24 3.52 33.10
N ALA A 17 17.15 3.34 33.83
CA ALA A 17 15.98 2.62 33.32
C ALA A 17 15.39 3.30 32.08
N ALA A 18 15.25 4.63 32.10
CA ALA A 18 14.76 5.40 30.96
C ALA A 18 15.69 5.25 29.74
N LEU A 19 17.02 5.28 29.95
CA LEU A 19 18.00 5.10 28.88
C LEU A 19 17.87 3.73 28.22
N ILE A 20 17.66 2.67 29.01
CA ILE A 20 17.46 1.31 28.50
C ILE A 20 16.18 1.23 27.66
N ILE A 21 15.07 1.80 28.16
CA ILE A 21 13.80 1.82 27.41
C ILE A 21 13.95 2.61 26.11
N ALA A 22 14.61 3.77 26.16
CA ALA A 22 14.87 4.58 24.98
C ALA A 22 15.73 3.83 23.96
N ALA A 23 16.79 3.15 24.40
CA ALA A 23 17.62 2.32 23.53
C ALA A 23 16.81 1.17 22.89
N ALA A 24 15.94 0.51 23.65
CA ALA A 24 15.06 -0.54 23.14
C ALA A 24 14.07 0.00 22.07
N LEU A 25 13.46 1.16 22.32
CA LEU A 25 12.56 1.80 21.34
C LEU A 25 13.31 2.24 20.07
N LEU A 26 14.53 2.77 20.23
CA LEU A 26 15.38 3.16 19.11
C LEU A 26 15.62 1.97 18.18
N VAL A 27 16.05 0.82 18.71
CA VAL A 27 16.39 -0.35 17.89
C VAL A 27 15.17 -1.12 17.36
N THR A 28 14.04 -1.12 18.07
CA THR A 28 12.85 -1.91 17.69
C THR A 28 11.78 -1.13 16.92
N ALA A 29 11.72 0.20 17.05
CA ALA A 29 10.70 1.01 16.41
C ALA A 29 11.31 2.03 15.44
N VAL A 30 12.28 2.83 15.90
CA VAL A 30 12.83 3.93 15.10
C VAL A 30 13.70 3.40 13.95
N LEU A 31 14.66 2.51 14.24
CA LEU A 31 15.52 1.92 13.20
C LEU A 31 14.71 1.20 12.10
N PRO A 32 13.72 0.34 12.43
CA PRO A 32 12.88 -0.30 11.43
C PRO A 32 12.01 0.69 10.63
N ALA A 33 11.48 1.72 11.28
CA ALA A 33 10.57 2.66 10.64
C ALA A 33 11.29 3.64 9.70
N GLU A 34 12.44 4.17 10.11
CA GLU A 34 13.18 5.16 9.32
C GLU A 34 14.18 4.53 8.36
N TYR A 35 14.85 3.46 8.78
CA TYR A 35 15.95 2.86 8.02
C TYR A 35 15.61 1.48 7.45
N GLY A 36 14.46 0.89 7.81
CA GLY A 36 14.09 -0.48 7.37
C GLY A 36 14.97 -1.57 7.97
N ILE A 37 15.81 -1.24 8.95
CA ILE A 37 16.76 -2.15 9.59
C ILE A 37 16.15 -2.56 10.93
N ASP A 38 15.91 -3.86 11.12
CA ASP A 38 15.45 -4.45 12.38
C ASP A 38 16.56 -5.33 12.97
N PRO A 39 17.41 -4.81 13.87
CA PRO A 39 18.53 -5.55 14.44
C PRO A 39 18.08 -6.71 15.33
N LEU A 40 16.88 -6.64 15.93
CA LEU A 40 16.35 -7.70 16.77
C LEU A 40 15.60 -8.77 15.95
N GLY A 41 15.30 -8.48 14.68
CA GLY A 41 14.55 -9.38 13.80
C GLY A 41 13.12 -9.64 14.27
N THR A 42 12.56 -8.80 15.14
CA THR A 42 11.19 -8.92 15.64
C THR A 42 10.17 -8.88 14.51
N ALA A 43 10.35 -8.03 13.49
CA ALA A 43 9.47 -7.97 12.33
C ALA A 43 9.46 -9.27 11.50
N LYS A 44 10.57 -10.01 11.48
CA LYS A 44 10.64 -11.35 10.85
C LYS A 44 10.08 -12.43 11.78
N LEU A 45 10.39 -12.37 13.07
CA LEU A 45 9.93 -13.31 14.08
C LEU A 45 8.39 -13.28 14.22
N LEU A 46 7.81 -12.09 14.20
CA LEU A 46 6.37 -11.85 14.21
C LEU A 46 5.74 -11.95 12.81
N ARG A 47 6.53 -12.23 11.76
CA ARG A 47 6.10 -12.30 10.34
C ARG A 47 5.39 -11.05 9.82
N LEU A 48 5.62 -9.88 10.43
CA LEU A 48 5.09 -8.59 9.97
C LEU A 48 5.61 -8.23 8.56
N THR A 49 6.80 -8.71 8.21
CA THR A 49 7.38 -8.59 6.86
C THR A 49 6.57 -9.29 5.77
N ASP A 50 5.91 -10.41 6.07
CA ASP A 50 5.03 -11.10 5.13
C ASP A 50 3.74 -10.28 4.90
N LEU A 51 3.22 -9.63 5.95
CA LEU A 51 2.03 -8.78 5.86
C LEU A 51 2.33 -7.46 5.12
N ALA A 52 3.51 -6.88 5.34
CA ALA A 52 3.97 -5.68 4.63
C ALA A 52 4.24 -5.95 3.13
N LYS A 53 4.42 -7.21 2.76
CA LYS A 53 4.52 -7.66 1.37
C LYS A 53 3.16 -7.53 0.71
N THR A 54 2.80 -6.31 0.35
CA THR A 54 1.73 -6.09 -0.62
C THR A 54 2.14 -6.83 -1.88
N PRO A 55 1.26 -7.64 -2.48
CA PRO A 55 1.52 -8.13 -3.82
C PRO A 55 1.75 -6.90 -4.68
N ARG A 56 3.02 -6.66 -5.07
CA ARG A 56 3.34 -5.76 -6.17
C ARG A 56 2.37 -6.17 -7.26
N SER A 57 1.64 -5.18 -7.76
CA SER A 57 0.59 -5.33 -8.75
C SER A 57 0.90 -6.47 -9.71
N PRO A 58 -0.11 -7.14 -10.27
CA PRO A 58 0.04 -7.59 -11.63
C PRO A 58 0.16 -6.33 -12.54
N THR A 59 1.26 -5.59 -12.43
CA THR A 59 1.97 -5.09 -13.60
C THR A 59 2.78 -6.29 -14.10
N GLY A 60 2.07 -7.36 -14.45
CA GLY A 60 2.52 -8.19 -15.56
C GLY A 60 2.56 -7.29 -16.79
N PRO A 61 3.40 -7.59 -17.79
CA PRO A 61 3.36 -6.84 -19.03
C PRO A 61 1.93 -6.97 -19.54
N LEU A 62 1.18 -5.86 -19.52
CA LEU A 62 -0.04 -5.76 -20.29
C LEU A 62 -1.01 -6.93 -20.02
N HIS A 63 -1.82 -6.85 -18.96
CA HIS A 63 -3.19 -7.30 -19.17
C HIS A 63 -3.84 -6.30 -20.13
N LEU A 64 -3.47 -6.42 -21.41
CA LEU A 64 -4.29 -6.04 -22.55
C LEU A 64 -5.57 -6.85 -22.39
N VAL A 65 -6.48 -6.40 -21.53
CA VAL A 65 -7.90 -6.69 -21.72
C VAL A 65 -8.19 -6.09 -23.09
N PRO A 66 -8.49 -6.87 -24.14
CA PRO A 66 -9.03 -6.28 -25.35
C PRO A 66 -10.39 -5.73 -24.92
N ASN A 67 -10.48 -4.42 -24.71
CA ASN A 67 -11.75 -3.73 -24.54
C ASN A 67 -12.52 -3.84 -25.87
N ARG A 68 -13.21 -4.97 -26.05
CA ARG A 68 -13.85 -5.33 -27.32
C ARG A 68 -15.33 -4.97 -27.36
N SER A 69 -15.82 -4.04 -26.52
CA SER A 69 -17.27 -3.87 -26.39
C SER A 69 -17.76 -2.55 -25.79
N ARG A 70 -17.08 -1.41 -26.02
CA ARG A 70 -17.67 -0.11 -25.65
C ARG A 70 -17.31 1.07 -26.56
N THR A 71 -17.31 0.85 -27.86
CA THR A 71 -17.24 1.91 -28.86
C THR A 71 -18.32 1.67 -29.92
N THR A 72 -19.41 2.42 -29.79
CA THR A 72 -20.25 2.89 -30.91
C THR A 72 -21.07 1.84 -31.68
N ARG A 73 -22.04 1.20 -31.00
CA ARG A 73 -23.32 0.83 -31.65
C ARG A 73 -24.38 1.87 -31.30
N ARG A 74 -24.23 3.08 -31.83
CA ARG A 74 -25.42 3.86 -32.16
C ARG A 74 -26.00 3.19 -33.40
N PRO A 75 -27.22 2.62 -33.38
CA PRO A 75 -27.86 2.28 -34.64
C PRO A 75 -27.94 3.58 -35.45
N PRO A 76 -27.61 3.57 -36.75
CA PRO A 76 -27.84 4.74 -37.57
C PRO A 76 -29.34 5.05 -37.52
N LEU A 77 -29.69 6.32 -37.31
CA LEU A 77 -31.07 6.80 -37.37
C LEU A 77 -31.67 6.70 -38.79
N PHE A 78 -30.90 6.22 -39.76
CA PHE A 78 -31.32 6.00 -41.12
C PHE A 78 -31.21 4.50 -41.46
N PRO A 79 -32.29 3.87 -41.93
CA PRO A 79 -32.21 2.51 -42.44
C PRO A 79 -31.27 2.50 -43.65
N TYR A 80 -30.27 1.61 -43.63
CA TYR A 80 -29.41 1.39 -44.79
C TYR A 80 -30.28 0.84 -45.93
N TRP A 81 -30.57 1.68 -46.92
CA TRP A 81 -31.21 1.25 -48.15
C TRP A 81 -30.27 0.28 -48.89
N ASN A 82 -30.72 -0.95 -49.13
CA ASN A 82 -29.95 -1.99 -49.83
C ASN A 82 -30.53 -2.24 -51.23
N PRO A 83 -29.91 -1.72 -52.30
CA PRO A 83 -30.39 -1.86 -53.68
C PRO A 83 -30.48 -3.31 -54.17
N ARG A 84 -29.70 -4.21 -53.56
CA ARG A 84 -29.72 -5.64 -53.93
C ARG A 84 -31.01 -6.35 -53.50
N LEU A 85 -31.78 -5.76 -52.59
CA LEU A 85 -33.06 -6.31 -52.13
C LEU A 85 -34.26 -5.72 -52.87
N THR A 86 -34.13 -4.52 -53.45
CA THR A 86 -35.27 -3.78 -54.01
C THR A 86 -35.33 -3.78 -55.53
N GLY A 87 -34.33 -4.30 -56.26
CA GLY A 87 -34.42 -4.53 -57.71
C GLY A 87 -34.58 -3.27 -58.58
N VAL A 88 -34.70 -2.09 -57.99
CA VAL A 88 -34.80 -0.81 -58.69
C VAL A 88 -33.40 -0.22 -58.83
N ARG A 89 -32.95 -0.01 -60.06
CA ARG A 89 -31.73 0.76 -60.34
C ARG A 89 -32.04 2.27 -60.23
N PRO A 90 -31.13 3.07 -59.66
CA PRO A 90 -31.30 4.52 -59.65
C PRO A 90 -31.29 5.08 -61.08
N PRO A 91 -31.94 6.24 -61.31
CA PRO A 91 -32.08 6.86 -62.64
C PRO A 91 -30.74 7.25 -63.26
#